data_AF-A0A1I7UIJ7-F1
#
_entry.id   AF-A0A1I7UIJ7-F1
#
_cell.length_a   1.000
_cell.length_b   1.000
_cell.length_c   1.000
_cell.angle_alpha   90.00
_cell.angle_beta   90.00
_cell.angle_gamma   90.00
#
_symmetry.space_group_name_H-M   'P 1'
#
loop_
_entity.id
_entity.type
_entity.pdbx_description
1 polymer ?
#
loop_
_entity_poly.entity_id
_entity_poly.type
_entity_poly.pdbx_seq_one_letter_code
_entity_poly.pdbx_strand_id
1 'polypeptide(L)'
;MEATIKALVEQIQKQNQQQKETIQKLQQENQQLQQQLQQIRHQQQHYPAQQQQYLAQQQQYQQFYQQQYPPLQQYVQQQQQYPQQQAYPHPQYPQQTQNPIYKCRLCGQMHKARECYSLTVTARREKAVELGMCFVCLSPHAHSRSNCLFNSPSNPFLCKTCPETVPVHSRNLCIHTNKTVETTEAEKETPQNEEGEEMEEGRSVESMEAERMAELVLLLEEDEKKET
;
A
#
# COMPACT_ATOMS: atom_id res chain seq x y z
N MET A 1 44.07 52.08 1.66
CA MET A 1 43.64 51.68 3.01
C MET A 1 42.19 52.08 3.27
N GLU A 2 41.79 53.34 3.08
CA GLU A 2 40.40 53.78 3.30
C GLU A 2 39.34 53.04 2.46
N ALA A 3 39.62 52.79 1.17
CA ALA A 3 38.69 52.05 0.30
C ALA A 3 38.44 50.62 0.79
N THR A 4 39.49 49.95 1.28
CA THR A 4 39.41 48.59 1.84
C THR A 4 38.58 48.56 3.11
N ILE A 5 38.76 49.55 4.00
CA ILE A 5 37.96 49.67 5.24
C ILE A 5 36.49 49.89 4.91
N LYS A 6 36.17 50.75 3.93
CA LYS A 6 34.78 50.98 3.49
C LYS A 6 34.13 49.71 2.95
N ALA A 7 34.83 48.96 2.11
CA ALA A 7 34.33 47.69 1.56
C ALA A 7 34.06 46.64 2.66
N LEU A 8 34.96 46.54 3.65
CA LEU A 8 34.78 45.65 4.81
C LEU A 8 33.56 46.06 5.65
N VAL A 9 33.36 47.36 5.91
CA VAL A 9 32.19 47.84 6.65
C VAL A 9 30.89 47.53 5.91
N GLU A 10 30.85 47.76 4.60
CA GLU A 10 29.68 47.45 3.77
C GLU A 10 29.37 45.94 3.76
N GLN A 11 30.41 45.11 3.67
CA GLN A 11 30.26 43.65 3.75
C GLN A 11 29.71 43.20 5.12
N ILE A 12 30.22 43.75 6.22
CA ILE A 12 29.74 43.46 7.58
C ILE A 12 28.27 43.91 7.73
N GLN A 13 27.92 45.09 7.22
CA GLN A 13 26.54 45.57 7.24
C GLN A 13 25.60 44.64 6.46
N LYS A 14 26.01 44.18 5.28
CA LYS A 14 25.25 43.21 4.47
C LYS A 14 25.09 41.88 5.20
N GLN A 15 26.15 41.36 5.81
CA GLN A 15 26.09 40.13 6.61
C GLN A 15 25.15 40.27 7.81
N ASN A 16 25.23 41.38 8.56
CA ASN A 16 24.35 41.64 9.68
C ASN A 16 22.88 41.75 9.25
N GLN A 17 22.61 42.36 8.08
CA GLN A 17 21.26 42.44 7.53
C GLN A 17 20.72 41.04 7.16
N GLN A 18 21.52 40.22 6.49
CA GLN A 18 21.17 38.84 6.15
C GLN A 18 20.93 37.98 7.40
N GLN A 19 21.74 38.14 8.45
CA GLN A 19 21.54 37.46 9.73
C GLN A 19 20.23 37.87 10.40
N LYS A 20 19.89 39.17 10.40
CA LYS A 20 18.60 39.65 10.94
C LYS A 20 17.41 39.04 10.20
N GLU A 21 17.46 39.03 8.87
CA GLU A 21 16.41 38.43 8.03
C GLU A 21 16.28 36.92 8.31
N THR A 22 17.40 36.22 8.46
CA THR A 22 17.42 34.79 8.78
C THR A 22 16.81 34.52 10.16
N ILE A 23 17.17 35.30 11.18
CA ILE A 23 16.62 35.17 12.53
C ILE A 23 15.12 35.46 12.52
N GLN A 24 14.68 36.49 11.80
CA GLN A 24 13.26 36.82 11.68
C GLN A 24 12.46 35.68 11.01
N LYS A 25 13.02 35.09 9.95
CA LYS A 25 12.42 33.93 9.29
C LYS A 25 12.30 32.73 10.24
N LEU A 26 13.36 32.39 10.97
CA LEU A 26 13.35 31.29 11.94
C LEU A 26 12.36 31.54 13.08
N GLN A 27 12.21 32.78 13.53
CA GLN A 27 11.21 33.15 14.53
C GLN A 27 9.78 32.94 14.01
N GLN A 28 9.52 33.30 12.75
CA GLN A 28 8.22 33.08 12.12
C GLN A 28 7.92 31.58 11.94
N GLU A 29 8.90 30.79 11.48
CA GLU A 29 8.77 29.34 11.36
C GLU A 29 8.52 28.67 12.72
N ASN A 30 9.22 29.11 13.78
CA ASN A 30 9.00 28.59 15.13
C ASN A 30 7.58 28.89 15.64
N GLN A 31 7.08 30.11 15.39
CA GLN A 31 5.69 30.47 15.73
C GLN A 31 4.67 29.59 14.99
N GLN A 32 4.90 29.31 13.70
CA GLN A 32 4.03 28.43 12.92
C GLN A 32 4.04 27.00 13.47
N LEU A 33 5.21 26.45 13.80
CA LEU A 33 5.34 25.13 14.40
C LEU A 33 4.63 25.04 15.75
N GLN A 34 4.73 26.08 16.58
CA GLN A 34 4.01 26.12 17.85
C GLN A 34 2.48 26.09 17.66
N GLN A 35 1.97 26.81 16.67
CA GLN A 35 0.54 26.78 16.33
C GLN A 35 0.10 25.39 15.84
N GLN A 36 0.91 24.74 14.98
CA GLN A 36 0.62 23.38 14.52
C GLN A 36 0.61 22.37 15.68
N LEU A 37 1.57 22.46 16.61
CA LEU A 37 1.59 21.60 17.79
C LEU A 37 0.36 21.79 18.68
N GLN A 38 -0.14 23.01 18.83
CA GLN A 38 -1.39 23.26 19.56
C GLN A 38 -2.60 22.61 18.87
N GLN A 39 -2.68 22.68 17.54
CA GLN A 39 -3.74 22.02 16.76
C GLN A 39 -3.69 20.49 16.91
N ILE A 40 -2.49 19.90 16.85
CA ILE A 40 -2.29 18.46 17.04
C ILE A 40 -2.72 18.04 18.45
N ARG A 41 -2.34 18.80 19.48
CA ARG A 41 -2.77 18.52 20.87
C ARG A 41 -4.29 18.56 21.01
N HIS A 42 -4.94 19.56 20.41
CA HIS A 42 -6.40 19.65 20.40
C HIS A 42 -7.01 18.43 19.70
N GLN A 43 -6.48 18.02 18.54
CA GLN A 43 -6.97 16.84 17.82
C GLN A 43 -6.81 15.55 18.64
N GLN A 44 -5.67 15.36 19.32
CA GLN A 44 -5.42 14.20 20.17
C GLN A 44 -6.36 14.14 21.38
N GLN A 45 -6.80 15.28 21.92
CA GLN A 45 -7.79 15.30 23.01
C GLN A 45 -9.19 14.84 22.56
N HIS A 46 -9.55 15.05 21.29
CA HIS A 46 -10.88 14.70 20.76
C HIS A 46 -10.94 13.29 20.13
N TYR A 47 -9.79 12.77 19.69
CA TYR A 47 -9.69 11.43 19.12
C TYR A 47 -10.26 10.30 20.00
N PRO A 48 -9.97 10.23 21.32
CA PRO A 48 -10.51 9.15 22.17
C PRO A 48 -12.05 9.22 22.29
N ALA A 49 -12.64 10.42 22.29
CA ALA A 49 -14.09 10.58 22.35
C ALA A 49 -14.76 10.03 21.06
N GLN A 50 -14.17 10.32 19.90
CA GLN A 50 -14.67 9.82 18.62
C GLN A 50 -14.54 8.29 18.52
N GLN A 51 -13.42 7.74 19.00
CA GLN A 51 -13.22 6.28 19.04
C GLN A 51 -14.23 5.60 19.96
N GLN A 52 -14.49 6.15 21.15
CA GLN A 52 -15.51 5.61 22.06
C GLN A 52 -16.91 5.66 21.45
N GLN A 53 -17.27 6.77 20.78
CA GLN A 53 -18.56 6.89 20.11
C GLN A 53 -18.73 5.85 19.00
N TYR A 54 -17.66 5.59 18.22
CA TYR A 54 -17.65 4.55 17.20
C TYR A 54 -17.85 3.14 17.81
N LEU A 55 -17.13 2.83 18.90
CA LEU A 55 -17.28 1.56 19.61
C LEU A 55 -18.68 1.37 20.18
N ALA A 56 -19.27 2.42 20.77
CA ALA A 56 -20.63 2.40 21.29
C ALA A 56 -21.66 2.12 20.17
N GLN A 57 -21.51 2.78 19.02
CA GLN A 57 -22.37 2.52 17.86
C GLN A 57 -22.23 1.08 17.37
N GLN A 58 -21.02 0.54 17.34
CA GLN A 58 -20.79 -0.84 16.91
C GLN A 58 -21.42 -1.85 17.87
N GLN A 59 -21.36 -1.61 19.19
CA GLN A 59 -22.05 -2.44 20.18
C GLN A 59 -23.58 -2.38 20.03
N GLN A 60 -24.15 -1.19 19.80
CA GLN A 60 -25.58 -1.06 19.52
C GLN A 60 -26.00 -1.86 18.29
N TYR A 61 -25.19 -1.83 17.23
CA TYR A 61 -25.42 -2.62 16.03
C TYR A 61 -25.38 -4.13 16.32
N GLN A 62 -24.39 -4.61 17.08
CA GLN A 62 -24.32 -6.02 17.48
C GLN A 62 -25.53 -6.46 18.33
N GLN A 63 -25.98 -5.62 19.26
CA GLN A 63 -27.16 -5.90 20.07
C GLN A 63 -28.44 -5.98 19.23
N PHE A 64 -28.59 -5.07 18.25
CA PHE A 64 -29.71 -5.11 17.31
C PHE A 64 -29.76 -6.44 16.53
N TYR A 65 -28.62 -6.92 16.04
CA TYR A 65 -28.55 -8.20 15.32
C TYR A 65 -28.90 -9.40 16.20
N GLN A 66 -28.45 -9.44 17.44
CA GLN A 66 -28.79 -10.54 18.36
C GLN A 66 -30.28 -10.58 18.71
N GLN A 67 -30.97 -9.42 18.74
CA GLN A 67 -32.41 -9.34 18.98
C GLN A 67 -33.23 -9.75 17.76
N GLN A 68 -32.84 -9.36 16.55
CA GLN A 68 -33.56 -9.72 15.32
C GLN A 68 -33.32 -11.16 14.86
N TYR A 69 -32.14 -11.70 15.14
CA TYR A 69 -31.72 -13.03 14.68
C TYR A 69 -31.19 -13.83 15.87
N PRO A 70 -32.07 -14.40 16.71
CA PRO A 70 -31.62 -15.30 17.76
C PRO A 70 -30.81 -16.45 17.14
N PRO A 71 -29.72 -16.89 17.79
CA PRO A 71 -28.85 -17.91 17.22
C PRO A 71 -29.66 -19.18 16.91
N LEU A 72 -29.44 -19.74 15.71
CA LEU A 72 -30.02 -21.00 15.23
C LEU A 72 -29.76 -22.22 16.13
N GLN A 73 -29.08 -22.06 17.29
CA GLN A 73 -28.88 -23.13 18.26
C GLN A 73 -30.20 -23.76 18.75
N GLN A 74 -31.30 -23.00 18.82
CA GLN A 74 -32.62 -23.59 19.09
C GLN A 74 -33.12 -24.50 17.96
N TYR A 75 -32.75 -24.24 16.70
CA TYR A 75 -33.15 -25.07 15.57
C TYR A 75 -32.30 -26.35 15.44
N VAL A 76 -31.04 -26.33 15.91
CA VAL A 76 -30.18 -27.53 15.91
C VAL A 76 -30.66 -28.56 16.93
N GLN A 77 -31.23 -28.14 18.06
CA GLN A 77 -31.73 -29.07 19.08
C GLN A 77 -33.01 -29.79 18.63
N GLN A 78 -33.83 -29.17 17.76
CA GLN A 78 -35.03 -29.80 17.20
C GLN A 78 -34.74 -30.80 16.07
N GLN A 79 -33.58 -30.73 15.39
CA GLN A 79 -33.25 -31.70 14.33
C GLN A 79 -32.73 -33.05 14.84
N GLN A 80 -32.35 -33.17 16.11
CA GLN A 80 -31.88 -34.44 16.69
C GLN A 80 -33.00 -35.45 17.00
N GLN A 81 -34.27 -35.13 16.72
CA GLN A 81 -35.40 -36.05 16.92
C GLN A 81 -35.92 -36.73 15.64
N TYR A 82 -35.30 -36.50 14.46
CA TYR A 82 -35.70 -37.23 13.27
C TYR A 82 -34.96 -38.58 13.16
N PRO A 83 -35.67 -39.72 13.13
CA PRO A 83 -35.05 -41.01 12.87
C PRO A 83 -34.43 -41.02 11.47
N GLN A 84 -33.17 -41.44 11.40
CA GLN A 84 -32.37 -41.66 10.19
C GLN A 84 -33.13 -42.52 9.18
N GLN A 85 -33.87 -41.90 8.26
CA GLN A 85 -34.45 -42.60 7.13
C GLN A 85 -33.39 -42.75 6.04
N GLN A 86 -32.91 -43.99 5.91
CA GLN A 86 -32.47 -44.67 4.68
C GLN A 86 -31.64 -43.81 3.71
N ALA A 87 -30.33 -44.01 3.76
CA ALA A 87 -29.35 -43.50 2.81
C ALA A 87 -29.75 -43.87 1.37
N TYR A 88 -30.20 -42.88 0.60
CA TYR A 88 -30.29 -43.00 -0.85
C TYR A 88 -28.87 -43.13 -1.40
N PRO A 89 -28.63 -44.01 -2.39
CA PRO A 89 -27.34 -44.09 -3.07
C PRO A 89 -27.06 -42.73 -3.73
N HIS A 90 -26.15 -41.97 -3.15
CA HIS A 90 -25.67 -40.73 -3.75
C HIS A 90 -25.05 -41.09 -5.11
N PRO A 91 -25.51 -40.48 -6.22
CA PRO A 91 -24.84 -40.64 -7.50
C PRO A 91 -23.39 -40.21 -7.31
N GLN A 92 -22.46 -41.10 -7.66
CA GLN A 92 -21.04 -40.78 -7.65
C GLN A 92 -20.80 -39.67 -8.66
N TYR A 93 -20.75 -38.43 -8.17
CA TYR A 93 -20.29 -37.32 -8.97
C TYR A 93 -18.87 -37.66 -9.44
N PRO A 94 -18.57 -37.55 -10.73
CA PRO A 94 -17.23 -37.81 -11.24
C PRO A 94 -16.26 -36.96 -10.43
N GLN A 95 -15.33 -37.64 -9.75
CA GLN A 95 -14.21 -37.05 -9.03
C GLN A 95 -13.66 -35.92 -9.89
N GLN A 96 -13.77 -34.69 -9.40
CA GLN A 96 -13.24 -33.52 -10.09
C GLN A 96 -11.75 -33.78 -10.29
N THR A 97 -11.41 -34.19 -11.51
CA THR A 97 -10.03 -34.36 -11.97
C THR A 97 -9.30 -33.08 -11.64
N GLN A 98 -8.23 -33.24 -10.86
CA GLN A 98 -7.36 -32.19 -10.34
C GLN A 98 -7.33 -30.98 -11.28
N ASN A 99 -7.94 -29.88 -10.84
CA ASN A 99 -8.00 -28.65 -11.61
C ASN A 99 -6.58 -28.32 -12.07
N PRO A 100 -6.35 -28.11 -13.39
CA PRO A 100 -5.03 -27.75 -13.89
C PRO A 100 -4.54 -26.54 -13.12
N ILE A 101 -3.29 -26.63 -12.64
CA ILE A 101 -2.60 -25.64 -11.81
C ILE A 101 -3.02 -24.23 -12.23
N TYR A 102 -3.80 -23.57 -11.36
CA TYR A 102 -4.47 -22.33 -11.68
C TYR A 102 -3.45 -21.18 -11.72
N LYS A 103 -2.85 -20.98 -12.89
CA LYS A 103 -1.95 -19.86 -13.18
C LYS A 103 -2.75 -18.68 -13.71
N CYS A 104 -2.42 -17.49 -13.21
CA CYS A 104 -2.95 -16.22 -13.69
C CYS A 104 -2.63 -16.07 -15.17
N ARG A 105 -3.63 -15.86 -16.01
CA ARG A 105 -3.42 -15.70 -17.46
C ARG A 105 -2.75 -14.38 -17.83
N LEU A 106 -2.79 -13.38 -16.94
CA LEU A 106 -2.15 -12.09 -17.19
C LEU A 106 -0.61 -12.18 -16.96
N CYS A 107 -0.17 -12.73 -15.83
CA CYS A 107 1.25 -12.73 -15.46
C CYS A 107 1.90 -14.11 -15.30
N GLY A 108 1.14 -15.20 -15.39
CA GLY A 108 1.63 -16.58 -15.25
C GLY A 108 1.82 -17.08 -13.81
N GLN A 109 1.63 -16.22 -12.80
CA GLN A 109 1.84 -16.55 -11.38
C GLN A 109 0.63 -17.26 -10.74
N MET A 110 0.81 -17.83 -9.55
CA MET A 110 -0.22 -18.59 -8.83
C MET A 110 -1.27 -17.70 -8.12
N HIS A 111 -2.16 -17.06 -8.87
CA HIS A 111 -3.29 -16.29 -8.34
C HIS A 111 -4.41 -16.09 -9.37
N LYS A 112 -5.54 -15.51 -8.96
CA LYS A 112 -6.68 -15.17 -9.86
C LYS A 112 -6.36 -13.93 -10.67
N ALA A 113 -6.71 -13.94 -11.95
CA ALA A 113 -6.46 -12.80 -12.85
C ALA A 113 -7.01 -11.46 -12.32
N ARG A 114 -8.14 -11.48 -11.59
CA ARG A 114 -8.72 -10.30 -10.93
C ARG A 114 -7.90 -9.73 -9.77
N GLU A 115 -7.04 -10.55 -9.18
CA GLU A 115 -6.12 -10.20 -8.08
C GLU A 115 -4.69 -9.91 -8.61
N CYS A 116 -4.49 -9.94 -9.94
CA CYS A 116 -3.20 -9.69 -10.55
C CYS A 116 -2.83 -8.20 -10.51
N TYR A 117 -1.85 -7.83 -9.67
CA TYR A 117 -1.28 -6.48 -9.61
C TYR A 117 0.18 -6.40 -10.08
N SER A 118 0.77 -7.50 -10.55
CA SER A 118 2.18 -7.57 -10.98
C SER A 118 2.51 -6.89 -12.31
N LEU A 119 1.50 -6.38 -13.02
CA LEU A 119 1.65 -5.67 -14.30
C LEU A 119 1.05 -4.27 -14.16
N THR A 120 1.39 -3.34 -15.04
CA THR A 120 0.69 -2.05 -15.09
C THR A 120 -0.76 -2.24 -15.57
N VAL A 121 -1.64 -1.28 -15.31
CA VAL A 121 -3.04 -1.35 -15.80
C VAL A 121 -3.08 -1.49 -17.31
N THR A 122 -2.28 -0.70 -18.01
CA THR A 122 -2.20 -0.69 -19.48
C THR A 122 -1.77 -2.07 -19.98
N ALA A 123 -0.70 -2.63 -19.42
CA ALA A 123 -0.24 -3.98 -19.78
C ALA A 123 -1.29 -5.07 -19.49
N ARG A 124 -2.03 -4.96 -18.37
CA ARG A 124 -3.15 -5.90 -18.10
C ARG A 124 -4.26 -5.80 -19.13
N ARG A 125 -4.62 -4.58 -19.57
CA ARG A 125 -5.67 -4.36 -20.56
C ARG A 125 -5.25 -4.91 -21.92
N GLU A 126 -4.04 -4.60 -22.37
CA GLU A 126 -3.48 -5.11 -23.62
C GLU A 126 -3.48 -6.65 -23.63
N LYS A 127 -2.99 -7.27 -22.55
CA LYS A 127 -2.97 -8.72 -22.43
C LYS A 127 -4.37 -9.34 -22.35
N ALA A 128 -5.34 -8.66 -21.73
CA ALA A 128 -6.73 -9.11 -21.73
C ALA A 128 -7.35 -9.06 -23.13
N VAL A 129 -7.00 -8.06 -23.95
CA VAL A 129 -7.41 -7.97 -25.37
C VAL A 129 -6.76 -9.10 -26.17
N GLU A 130 -5.45 -9.26 -26.05
CA GLU A 130 -4.66 -10.29 -26.74
C GLU A 130 -5.23 -11.69 -26.48
N LEU A 131 -5.58 -11.98 -25.22
CA LEU A 131 -6.10 -13.28 -24.80
C LEU A 131 -7.62 -13.42 -25.00
N GLY A 132 -8.31 -12.41 -25.56
CA GLY A 132 -9.77 -12.44 -25.77
C GLY A 132 -10.59 -12.59 -24.48
N MET A 133 -10.07 -12.07 -23.36
CA MET A 133 -10.68 -12.22 -22.05
C MET A 133 -11.81 -11.21 -21.84
N CYS A 134 -12.87 -11.65 -21.14
CA CYS A 134 -13.93 -10.71 -20.75
C CYS A 134 -13.41 -9.70 -19.73
N PHE A 135 -13.57 -8.39 -19.99
CA PHE A 135 -13.08 -7.34 -19.11
C PHE A 135 -13.79 -7.27 -17.75
N VAL A 136 -14.95 -7.91 -17.61
CA VAL A 136 -15.73 -7.93 -16.36
C VAL A 136 -15.25 -9.03 -15.42
N CYS A 137 -15.14 -10.27 -15.91
CA CYS A 137 -14.81 -11.43 -15.07
C CYS A 137 -13.40 -11.99 -15.29
N LEU A 138 -12.69 -11.53 -16.31
CA LEU A 138 -11.37 -12.03 -16.71
C LEU A 138 -11.37 -13.55 -16.94
N SER A 139 -12.47 -14.07 -17.48
CA SER A 139 -12.57 -15.45 -17.97
C SER A 139 -12.05 -15.53 -19.40
N PRO A 140 -11.34 -16.62 -19.78
CA PRO A 140 -10.85 -16.83 -21.14
C PRO A 140 -11.98 -17.13 -22.14
N HIS A 141 -13.17 -17.50 -21.66
CA HIS A 141 -14.29 -17.73 -22.55
C HIS A 141 -14.83 -16.38 -23.03
N ALA A 142 -14.64 -16.07 -24.30
CA ALA A 142 -15.24 -14.91 -24.94
C ALA A 142 -16.77 -15.02 -24.83
N HIS A 143 -17.36 -14.07 -24.11
CA HIS A 143 -18.80 -13.89 -24.05
C HIS A 143 -19.10 -12.41 -24.17
N SER A 144 -20.29 -12.07 -24.66
CA SER A 144 -20.72 -10.70 -24.71
C SER A 144 -20.86 -10.14 -23.29
N ARG A 145 -20.62 -8.83 -23.15
CA ARG A 145 -20.72 -8.15 -21.87
C ARG A 145 -22.11 -8.24 -21.23
N SER A 146 -23.17 -8.30 -22.06
CA SER A 146 -24.54 -8.52 -21.61
C SER A 146 -24.76 -9.90 -20.98
N ASN A 147 -23.97 -10.90 -21.40
CA ASN A 147 -24.12 -12.29 -20.98
C ASN A 147 -23.15 -12.67 -19.85
N CYS A 148 -22.33 -11.73 -19.38
CA CYS A 148 -21.41 -11.96 -18.29
C CYS A 148 -22.17 -12.06 -16.97
N LEU A 149 -22.19 -13.24 -16.34
CA LEU A 149 -22.81 -13.45 -15.02
C LEU A 149 -22.28 -12.52 -13.92
N PHE A 150 -21.05 -12.04 -14.07
CA PHE A 150 -20.41 -11.10 -13.15
C PHE A 150 -20.69 -9.62 -13.46
N ASN A 151 -21.46 -9.31 -14.52
CA ASN A 151 -21.90 -7.96 -14.84
C ASN A 151 -23.15 -7.61 -14.02
N SER A 152 -22.98 -7.59 -12.70
CA SER A 152 -24.03 -7.23 -11.73
C SER A 152 -23.55 -6.03 -10.89
N PRO A 153 -24.42 -5.04 -10.60
CA PRO A 153 -24.08 -3.92 -9.71
C PRO A 153 -23.60 -4.35 -8.30
N SER A 154 -24.01 -5.55 -7.85
CA SER A 154 -23.60 -6.12 -6.57
C SER A 154 -22.17 -6.68 -6.57
N ASN A 155 -21.53 -6.83 -7.73
CA ASN A 155 -20.18 -7.37 -7.82
C ASN A 155 -19.14 -6.37 -7.26
N PRO A 156 -18.41 -6.70 -6.17
CA PRO A 156 -17.44 -5.80 -5.55
C PRO A 156 -16.21 -5.55 -6.42
N PHE A 157 -15.92 -6.45 -7.37
CA PHE A 157 -14.76 -6.38 -8.25
C PHE A 157 -14.99 -5.49 -9.47
N LEU A 158 -16.22 -5.00 -9.71
CA LEU A 158 -16.46 -4.04 -10.78
C LEU A 158 -15.91 -2.67 -10.41
N CYS A 159 -15.41 -1.96 -11.42
CA CYS A 159 -15.09 -0.56 -11.31
C CYS A 159 -16.38 0.26 -11.15
N LYS A 160 -16.44 1.09 -10.10
CA LYS A 160 -17.56 2.00 -9.82
C LYS A 160 -17.20 3.47 -10.02
N THR A 161 -15.96 3.76 -10.41
CA THR A 161 -15.44 5.13 -10.52
C THR A 161 -15.47 5.68 -11.93
N CYS A 162 -15.48 4.82 -12.95
CA CYS A 162 -15.51 5.26 -14.34
C CYS A 162 -16.91 5.77 -14.73
N PRO A 163 -16.98 6.77 -15.62
CA PRO A 163 -18.26 7.24 -16.16
C PRO A 163 -18.94 6.16 -16.99
N GLU A 164 -20.28 6.25 -17.13
CA GLU A 164 -21.10 5.29 -17.86
C GLU A 164 -20.72 5.15 -19.35
N THR A 165 -20.02 6.14 -19.90
CA THR A 165 -19.47 6.12 -21.27
C THR A 165 -18.36 5.07 -21.44
N VAL A 166 -17.67 4.70 -20.36
CA VAL A 166 -16.61 3.71 -20.39
C VAL A 166 -17.21 2.32 -20.20
N PRO A 167 -16.81 1.32 -21.01
CA PRO A 167 -17.26 -0.04 -20.81
C PRO A 167 -16.95 -0.56 -19.40
N VAL A 168 -17.97 -1.10 -18.71
CA VAL A 168 -17.88 -1.81 -17.42
C VAL A 168 -16.77 -2.86 -17.50
N HIS A 169 -15.90 -2.81 -16.51
CA HIS A 169 -14.67 -3.58 -16.39
C HIS A 169 -14.40 -3.90 -14.93
N SER A 170 -13.56 -4.91 -14.70
CA SER A 170 -12.98 -5.23 -13.41
C SER A 170 -12.11 -4.07 -12.91
N ARG A 171 -12.13 -3.81 -11.59
CA ARG A 171 -11.39 -2.73 -10.92
C ARG A 171 -9.89 -2.77 -11.22
N ASN A 172 -9.29 -3.95 -11.32
CA ASN A 172 -7.87 -4.09 -11.63
C ASN A 172 -7.49 -3.64 -13.06
N LEU A 173 -8.46 -3.50 -13.97
CA LEU A 173 -8.29 -2.94 -15.32
C LEU A 173 -8.63 -1.45 -15.42
N CYS A 174 -9.01 -0.81 -14.30
CA CYS A 174 -9.38 0.60 -14.28
C CYS A 174 -8.14 1.50 -14.29
N ILE A 175 -8.09 2.43 -15.26
CA ILE A 175 -7.00 3.40 -15.40
C ILE A 175 -7.13 4.51 -14.35
N HIS A 176 -8.36 4.85 -13.92
CA HIS A 176 -8.61 5.95 -12.99
C HIS A 176 -8.29 5.61 -11.53
N THR A 177 -8.34 4.34 -11.12
CA THR A 177 -8.12 3.95 -9.72
C THR A 177 -6.65 3.81 -9.32
N ASN A 178 -5.73 3.72 -10.28
CA ASN A 178 -4.30 3.53 -9.98
C ASN A 178 -3.47 4.81 -9.97
N LYS A 179 -4.10 5.99 -10.12
CA LYS A 179 -3.41 7.27 -9.95
C LYS A 179 -2.92 7.55 -8.53
N THR A 180 -3.30 6.72 -7.55
CA THR A 180 -2.91 6.89 -6.13
C THR A 180 -1.86 5.90 -5.66
N VAL A 181 -1.36 5.02 -6.54
CA VAL A 181 -0.21 4.15 -6.26
C VAL A 181 0.80 4.33 -7.39
N GLU A 182 1.13 5.58 -7.69
CA GLU A 182 2.45 5.86 -8.26
C GLU A 182 3.45 5.50 -7.16
N THR A 183 3.92 4.26 -7.24
CA THR A 183 5.18 3.78 -6.72
C THR A 183 6.18 4.93 -6.60
N THR A 184 6.47 5.31 -5.36
CA THR A 184 7.65 6.09 -4.95
C THR A 184 8.95 5.30 -5.17
N GLU A 185 9.10 4.65 -6.33
CA GLU A 185 10.30 3.90 -6.74
C GLU A 185 10.92 4.47 -8.03
N ALA A 186 10.46 5.64 -8.50
CA ALA A 186 10.94 6.30 -9.72
C ALA A 186 11.88 7.51 -9.47
N GLU A 187 12.66 7.51 -8.37
CA GLU A 187 13.85 8.36 -8.20
C GLU A 187 15.10 7.50 -7.95
N LYS A 188 15.31 6.50 -8.81
CA LYS A 188 16.64 5.90 -8.99
C LYS A 188 17.02 5.96 -10.46
N GLU A 189 17.17 7.18 -10.96
CA GLU A 189 18.00 7.42 -12.15
C GLU A 189 19.43 7.00 -11.79
N THR A 190 19.83 5.84 -12.30
CA THR A 190 21.22 5.43 -12.34
C THR A 190 21.66 5.62 -13.79
N PRO A 191 22.75 6.37 -14.06
CA PRO A 191 23.26 6.53 -15.41
C PRO A 191 23.73 5.17 -15.95
N GLN A 192 23.44 4.91 -17.22
CA GLN A 192 23.91 3.75 -17.96
C GLN A 192 25.44 3.73 -17.99
N ASN A 193 26.05 2.76 -17.30
CA ASN A 193 27.32 2.17 -17.70
C ASN A 193 27.08 0.66 -17.79
N GLU A 194 27.29 0.12 -18.99
CA GLU A 194 27.39 -1.30 -19.27
C GLU A 194 28.73 -1.83 -18.73
N GLU A 195 28.81 -3.15 -18.54
CA GLU A 195 29.89 -3.95 -17.93
C GLU A 195 29.77 -3.96 -16.39
N GLY A 196 29.07 -4.91 -15.77
CA GLY A 196 29.26 -6.35 -15.86
C GLY A 196 30.19 -6.78 -14.74
N GLU A 197 29.65 -7.26 -13.60
CA GLU A 197 30.22 -8.29 -12.71
C GLU A 197 29.45 -8.40 -11.38
N GLU A 198 29.16 -9.66 -11.04
CA GLU A 198 29.02 -10.30 -9.72
C GLU A 198 28.06 -9.76 -8.65
N MET A 199 27.21 -10.69 -8.19
CA MET A 199 26.35 -10.58 -7.00
C MET A 199 27.20 -10.37 -5.75
N GLU A 200 26.97 -9.26 -5.04
CA GLU A 200 27.39 -9.11 -3.65
C GLU A 200 26.16 -9.09 -2.74
N GLU A 201 26.13 -10.04 -1.80
CA GLU A 201 25.08 -10.22 -0.80
C GLU A 201 24.95 -9.00 0.11
N GLY A 202 23.70 -8.67 0.46
CA GLY A 202 23.36 -7.53 1.31
C GLY A 202 24.01 -7.60 2.69
N ARG A 203 25.12 -6.86 2.87
CA ARG A 203 25.63 -6.44 4.17
C ARG A 203 24.64 -5.44 4.78
N SER A 204 24.11 -5.74 5.96
CA SER A 204 23.21 -4.83 6.68
C SER A 204 23.96 -3.56 7.10
N VAL A 205 23.26 -2.42 7.14
CA VAL A 205 23.83 -1.11 7.52
C VAL A 205 24.45 -1.15 8.93
N GLU A 206 23.93 -1.99 9.81
CA GLU A 206 24.48 -2.23 11.15
C GLU A 206 25.87 -2.91 11.12
N SER A 207 26.17 -3.70 10.09
CA SER A 207 27.49 -4.32 9.92
C SER A 207 28.57 -3.30 9.54
N MET A 208 28.21 -2.21 8.84
CA MET A 208 29.17 -1.20 8.41
C MET A 208 29.57 -0.26 9.56
N GLU A 209 28.64 0.06 10.47
CA GLU A 209 28.96 0.87 11.65
C GLU A 209 29.88 0.12 12.63
N ALA A 210 29.70 -1.20 12.78
CA ALA A 210 30.57 -2.02 13.61
C ALA A 210 32.01 -2.09 13.06
N GLU A 211 32.17 -2.22 11.74
CA GLU A 211 33.48 -2.28 11.09
C GLU A 211 34.22 -0.94 11.21
N ARG A 212 33.50 0.19 11.09
CA ARG A 212 34.06 1.54 11.23
C ARG A 212 34.48 1.87 12.66
N MET A 213 33.78 1.36 13.67
CA MET A 213 34.20 1.48 15.07
C MET A 213 35.43 0.65 15.37
N ALA A 214 35.54 -0.56 14.82
CA ALA A 214 36.72 -1.40 15.01
C ALA A 214 37.98 -0.77 14.41
N GLU A 215 37.87 -0.14 13.24
CA GLU A 215 38.99 0.58 12.60
C GLU A 215 39.44 1.80 13.42
N LEU A 216 38.51 2.53 14.03
CA LEU A 216 38.82 3.68 14.89
C LEU A 216 39.58 3.28 16.16
N VAL A 217 39.27 2.11 16.73
CA VAL A 217 39.96 1.59 17.93
C VAL A 217 41.41 1.25 17.62
N LEU A 218 41.67 0.62 16.47
CA LEU A 218 43.04 0.25 16.07
C LEU A 218 43.93 1.49 15.85
N LEU A 219 43.39 2.56 15.27
CA LEU A 219 44.14 3.81 15.09
C LEU A 219 44.53 4.45 16.43
N LEU A 220 43.67 4.37 17.44
CA LEU A 220 43.97 4.90 18.77
C LEU A 220 45.05 4.07 19.49
N GLU A 221 45.07 2.74 19.31
CA GLU A 221 46.10 1.87 19.88
C GLU A 221 47.49 2.04 19.22
N GLU A 222 47.53 2.45 17.94
CA GLU A 222 48.80 2.73 17.25
C GLU A 222 49.45 4.04 17.69
N ASP A 223 48.64 5.04 18.07
CA ASP A 223 49.14 6.31 18.57
C ASP A 223 49.70 6.17 20.00
N GLU A 224 49.09 5.35 20.87
CA GLU A 224 49.65 5.06 22.20
C GLU A 224 51.01 4.34 22.14
N LYS A 225 51.24 3.48 21.14
CA LYS A 225 52.52 2.77 20.98
C LYS A 225 53.66 3.63 20.46
N LYS A 226 53.36 4.81 19.88
CA LYS A 226 54.38 5.75 19.39
C LYS A 226 54.83 6.75 20.46
N GLU A 227 54.10 6.85 21.57
CA GLU A 227 54.43 7.75 22.69
C GLU A 227 55.23 7.09 23.82
N THR A 228 55.49 5.78 23.75
CA THR A 228 56.38 5.02 24.67
C THR A 228 57.69 4.64 24.00
#